data_AF-A0A6N7XBC7-F1
#
_entry.id   AF-A0A6N7XBC7-F1
#
_cell.length_a   1.000
_cell.length_b   1.000
_cell.length_c   1.000
_cell.angle_alpha   90.00
_cell.angle_beta   90.00
_cell.angle_gamma   90.00
#
_symmetry.space_group_name_H-M   'P 1'
#
loop_
_entity.id
_entity.type
_entity.pdbx_description
1 polymer ?
#
loop_
_entity_poly.entity_id
_entity_poly.type
_entity_poly.pdbx_seq_one_letter_code
_entity_poly.pdbx_strand_id
1 'polypeptide(L)'
;MKVVAVCACTVGIAHTYMAQKAIEEECARRGFDYKVETQGGMGIDNELDEDEIADADYALLAIDVGIEGDERFDDKRDEGKCLTVGSADVIADAKKVIDELIAL
;
A
#
# COMPACT_ATOMS: atom_id res chain seq x y z
N MET A 1 0.72 -13.72 7.17
CA MET A 1 0.75 -12.27 7.40
C MET A 1 0.01 -11.64 6.25
N LYS A 2 -0.94 -10.75 6.53
CA LYS A 2 -1.78 -10.08 5.54
C LYS A 2 -1.38 -8.60 5.46
N VAL A 3 -0.97 -8.15 4.27
CA VAL A 3 -0.59 -6.76 4.01
C VAL A 3 -1.57 -6.15 3.03
N VAL A 4 -2.19 -5.03 3.41
CA VAL A 4 -2.97 -4.22 2.48
C VAL A 4 -2.15 -3.00 2.08
N ALA A 5 -2.30 -2.55 0.83
CA ALA A 5 -1.59 -1.36 0.38
C ALA A 5 -2.45 -0.48 -0.52
N VAL A 6 -2.17 0.82 -0.54
CA VAL A 6 -2.73 1.78 -1.49
C VAL A 6 -1.58 2.44 -2.25
N CYS A 7 -1.65 2.47 -3.58
CA CYS A 7 -0.70 3.17 -4.43
C CYS A 7 -1.38 4.36 -5.12
N ALA A 8 -0.80 5.55 -5.01
CA ALA A 8 -1.31 6.74 -5.70
C ALA A 8 -0.17 7.71 -6.07
N CYS A 9 0.02 7.98 -7.37
CA CYS A 9 1.08 8.87 -7.86
C CYS A 9 0.51 9.99 -8.73
N THR A 10 0.99 11.22 -8.50
CA THR A 10 0.65 12.41 -9.31
C THR A 10 1.26 12.42 -10.70
N VAL A 11 2.37 11.69 -10.89
CA VAL A 11 3.15 11.67 -12.14
C VAL A 11 2.43 10.87 -13.23
N GLY A 12 1.49 10.01 -12.84
CA GLY A 12 0.59 9.29 -13.74
C GLY A 12 0.46 7.82 -13.37
N ILE A 13 -0.40 7.12 -14.13
CA ILE A 13 -0.78 5.72 -13.88
C ILE A 13 0.41 4.76 -13.86
N ALA A 14 1.50 5.05 -14.59
CA ALA A 14 2.63 4.15 -14.69
C ALA A 14 3.30 3.92 -13.34
N HIS A 15 3.54 4.97 -12.57
CA HIS A 15 4.17 4.85 -11.26
C HIS A 15 3.25 4.15 -10.26
N THR A 16 1.95 4.44 -10.29
CA THR A 16 0.96 3.74 -9.47
C THR A 16 1.01 2.23 -9.68
N TYR A 17 0.95 1.76 -10.94
CA TYR A 17 0.98 0.33 -11.25
C TYR A 17 2.37 -0.31 -11.05
N MET A 18 3.45 0.44 -11.24
CA MET A 18 4.80 -0.05 -10.93
C MET A 18 5.00 -0.26 -9.43
N ALA A 19 4.54 0.68 -8.60
CA ALA A 19 4.57 0.54 -7.15
C ALA A 19 3.70 -0.64 -6.69
N GLN A 20 2.48 -0.77 -7.23
CA GLN A 20 1.61 -1.93 -6.98
C GLN A 20 2.36 -3.23 -7.25
N LYS A 21 2.88 -3.40 -8.47
CA LYS A 21 3.54 -4.64 -8.88
C LYS A 21 4.75 -4.97 -8.01
N ALA A 22 5.53 -3.95 -7.62
CA ALA A 22 6.69 -4.15 -6.74
C ALA A 22 6.29 -4.64 -5.35
N ILE A 23 5.18 -4.13 -4.79
CA ILE A 23 4.63 -4.61 -3.51
C ILE A 23 4.12 -6.05 -3.66
N GLU A 24 3.32 -6.33 -4.69
CA GLU A 24 2.76 -7.66 -4.93
C GLU A 24 3.85 -8.72 -5.09
N GLU A 25 4.88 -8.43 -5.90
CA GLU A 25 6.01 -9.34 -6.13
C GLU A 25 6.79 -9.61 -4.84
N GLU A 26 7.03 -8.58 -4.04
CA GLU A 26 7.79 -8.71 -2.79
C GLU A 26 7.00 -9.44 -1.70
N CYS A 27 5.69 -9.14 -1.55
CA CYS A 27 4.79 -9.87 -0.66
C CYS A 27 4.65 -11.33 -1.07
N ALA A 28 4.46 -11.60 -2.37
CA ALA A 28 4.41 -12.96 -2.91
C ALA A 28 5.71 -13.72 -2.66
N ARG A 29 6.87 -13.08 -2.84
CA ARG A 29 8.19 -13.67 -2.57
C ARG A 29 8.37 -14.08 -1.12
N ARG A 30 7.73 -13.36 -0.18
CA ARG A 30 7.75 -13.64 1.26
C ARG A 30 6.64 -14.61 1.70
N GLY A 31 5.70 -14.94 0.82
CA GLY A 31 4.53 -15.76 1.15
C GLY A 31 3.51 -15.03 2.03
N PHE A 32 3.44 -13.70 1.92
CA PHE A 32 2.41 -12.90 2.59
C PHE A 32 1.15 -12.88 1.74
N ASP A 33 -0.01 -12.87 2.39
CA ASP A 33 -1.27 -12.53 1.74
C ASP A 33 -1.26 -11.02 1.49
N TYR A 34 -1.73 -10.59 0.32
CA TYR A 34 -1.72 -9.18 -0.03
C TYR A 34 -2.93 -8.77 -0.83
N LYS A 35 -3.31 -7.50 -0.69
CA LYS A 35 -4.22 -6.81 -1.60
C LYS A 35 -3.74 -5.37 -1.77
N VAL A 36 -3.64 -4.92 -3.01
CA VAL A 36 -3.15 -3.58 -3.34
C VAL A 36 -4.21 -2.82 -4.11
N GLU A 37 -4.72 -1.75 -3.52
CA GLU A 37 -5.60 -0.77 -4.16
C GLU A 37 -4.75 0.23 -4.94
N THR A 38 -5.23 0.65 -6.10
CA THR A 38 -4.61 1.74 -6.86
C THR A 38 -5.58 2.89 -7.04
N GLN A 39 -5.10 4.10 -6.81
CA GLN A 39 -5.84 5.32 -7.09
C GLN A 39 -5.05 6.19 -8.07
N GLY A 40 -5.65 6.49 -9.22
CA GLY A 40 -4.99 7.26 -10.26
C GLY A 40 -5.97 7.95 -11.20
N GLY A 41 -5.46 8.47 -12.32
CA GLY A 41 -6.27 9.21 -13.30
C GLY A 41 -7.41 8.42 -13.96
N MET A 42 -7.45 7.09 -13.80
CA MET A 42 -8.54 6.22 -14.27
C MET A 42 -9.58 5.89 -13.19
N GLY A 43 -9.39 6.39 -11.96
CA GLY A 43 -10.22 6.07 -10.80
C GLY A 43 -9.51 5.13 -9.83
N ILE A 44 -10.31 4.44 -9.00
CA ILE A 44 -9.89 3.45 -8.03
C ILE A 44 -10.02 2.06 -8.65
N ASP A 45 -8.99 1.23 -8.50
CA ASP A 45 -9.00 -0.18 -8.92
C ASP A 45 -8.54 -1.07 -7.76
N ASN A 46 -9.16 -2.25 -7.66
CA ASN A 46 -8.99 -3.21 -6.57
C ASN A 46 -9.21 -2.59 -5.18
N GLU A 47 -10.26 -1.77 -5.04
CA GLU A 47 -10.63 -1.07 -3.81
C GLU A 47 -10.69 -2.02 -2.61
N LEU A 48 -10.12 -1.55 -1.50
CA LEU A 48 -10.10 -2.24 -0.21
C LEU A 48 -11.41 -2.00 0.54
N ASP A 49 -11.99 -3.05 1.10
CA ASP A 49 -13.11 -2.89 2.02
C ASP A 49 -12.59 -2.65 3.45
N GLU A 50 -13.39 -2.03 4.31
CA GLU A 50 -13.04 -1.79 5.72
C GLU A 50 -12.68 -3.09 6.46
N ASP A 51 -13.42 -4.17 6.19
CA ASP A 51 -13.16 -5.49 6.76
C ASP A 51 -11.77 -6.02 6.34
N GLU A 52 -11.35 -5.77 5.10
CA GLU A 52 -10.06 -6.22 4.61
C GLU A 52 -8.90 -5.47 5.27
N ILE A 53 -9.08 -4.18 5.53
CA ILE A 53 -8.14 -3.32 6.25
C ILE A 53 -8.08 -3.74 7.71
N ALA A 54 -9.22 -3.96 8.36
CA ALA A 54 -9.29 -4.41 9.76
C ALA A 54 -8.57 -5.75 9.96
N ASP A 55 -8.79 -6.71 9.05
CA ASP A 55 -8.17 -8.03 9.06
C ASP A 55 -6.66 -8.02 8.72
N ALA A 56 -6.14 -6.92 8.15
CA ALA A 56 -4.73 -6.84 7.78
C ALA A 56 -3.82 -6.73 9.00
N ASP A 57 -2.66 -7.38 8.94
CA ASP A 57 -1.62 -7.18 9.94
C ASP A 57 -0.99 -5.79 9.80
N TYR A 58 -0.76 -5.35 8.55
CA TYR A 58 -0.12 -4.08 8.23
C TYR A 58 -0.78 -3.39 7.04
N ALA A 59 -0.78 -2.05 7.07
CA ALA A 59 -1.24 -1.20 5.97
C ALA A 59 -0.06 -0.36 5.40
N LEU A 60 0.12 -0.38 4.08
CA LEU A 60 1.15 0.40 3.39
C LEU A 60 0.52 1.43 2.45
N LEU A 61 0.71 2.71 2.74
CA LEU A 61 0.28 3.80 1.87
C LEU A 61 1.48 4.30 1.05
N ALA A 62 1.59 3.80 -0.18
CA ALA A 62 2.59 4.18 -1.17
C ALA A 62 2.07 5.35 -2.03
N ILE A 63 1.94 6.52 -1.42
CA ILE A 63 1.17 7.64 -1.97
C ILE A 63 2.00 8.93 -2.05
N ASP A 64 1.87 9.64 -3.16
CA ASP A 64 2.46 10.98 -3.37
C ASP A 64 1.41 12.11 -3.28
N VAL A 65 0.13 11.74 -3.09
CA VAL A 65 -1.03 12.63 -2.93
C VAL A 65 -2.03 12.04 -1.95
N GLY A 66 -2.95 12.88 -1.48
CA GLY A 66 -4.11 12.41 -0.74
C GLY A 66 -4.94 11.42 -1.57
N ILE A 67 -5.48 10.42 -0.90
CA ILE A 67 -6.30 9.34 -1.45
C ILE A 67 -7.74 9.47 -0.95
N GLU A 68 -8.67 8.88 -1.70
CA GLU A 68 -10.05 8.71 -1.25
C GLU A 68 -10.13 7.62 -0.17
N GLY A 69 -10.91 7.87 0.88
CA GLY A 69 -11.09 6.94 1.98
C GLY A 69 -9.85 6.75 2.85
N ASP A 70 -8.99 7.78 2.99
CA ASP A 70 -7.80 7.77 3.84
C ASP A 70 -8.13 7.49 5.32
N GLU A 71 -9.32 7.90 5.75
CA GLU A 71 -9.85 7.68 7.10
C GLU A 71 -10.03 6.21 7.47
N ARG A 72 -10.17 5.32 6.48
CA ARG A 72 -10.30 3.85 6.71
C ARG A 72 -9.03 3.25 7.33
N PHE A 73 -7.91 3.97 7.29
CA PHE A 73 -6.62 3.53 7.81
C PHE A 73 -6.28 4.12 9.18
N ASP A 74 -7.14 4.98 9.75
CA ASP A 74 -6.86 5.68 11.02
C ASP A 74 -6.65 4.71 12.19
N ASP A 75 -7.49 3.68 12.31
CA ASP A 75 -7.31 2.66 13.34
C ASP A 75 -5.96 1.94 13.22
N LYS A 76 -5.51 1.65 12.00
CA LYS A 76 -4.18 1.04 11.76
C LYS A 76 -3.03 2.00 12.06
N ARG A 77 -3.21 3.30 11.86
CA ARG A 77 -2.22 4.32 12.27
C ARG A 77 -2.13 4.41 13.78
N ASP A 78 -3.27 4.41 14.47
CA ASP A 78 -3.33 4.47 15.93
C ASP A 78 -2.73 3.22 16.60
N GLU A 79 -2.88 2.05 15.96
CA GLU A 79 -2.19 0.81 16.36
C GLU A 79 -0.67 0.82 16.04
N GLY A 80 -0.18 1.79 15.29
CA GLY A 80 1.20 1.86 14.82
C GLY A 80 1.54 0.89 13.69
N LYS A 81 0.56 0.33 12.99
CA LYS A 81 0.74 -0.69 11.93
C LYS A 81 0.55 -0.17 10.51
N CYS A 82 0.59 1.15 10.34
CA CYS A 82 0.44 1.81 9.06
C CYS A 82 1.72 2.57 8.71
N LEU A 83 2.31 2.27 7.56
CA LEU A 83 3.48 2.98 7.02
C LEU A 83 3.05 3.82 5.81
N THR A 84 3.46 5.08 5.76
CA THR A 84 3.25 5.95 4.60
C THR A 84 4.58 6.33 3.98
N VAL A 85 4.75 6.08 2.67
CA VAL A 85 5.95 6.35 1.87
C VAL A 85 5.57 6.87 0.49
N GLY A 86 6.52 7.46 -0.23
CA GLY A 86 6.29 7.86 -1.63
C GLY A 86 6.25 6.66 -2.56
N SER A 87 5.50 6.76 -3.66
CA SER A 87 5.41 5.67 -4.64
C SER A 87 6.78 5.34 -5.28
N ALA A 88 7.63 6.36 -5.43
CA ALA A 88 8.98 6.21 -5.96
C ALA A 88 9.91 5.40 -5.04
N ASP A 89 9.73 5.48 -3.72
CA ASP A 89 10.55 4.73 -2.75
C ASP A 89 10.28 3.23 -2.86
N VAL A 90 9.01 2.86 -3.08
CA VAL A 90 8.58 1.49 -3.31
C VAL A 90 9.15 0.94 -4.62
N ILE A 91 9.10 1.74 -5.69
CA ILE A 91 9.65 1.33 -7.00
C ILE A 91 11.17 1.13 -6.90
N ALA A 92 11.86 1.99 -6.14
CA ALA A 92 13.30 1.92 -5.97
C ALA A 92 13.73 0.71 -5.14
N ASP A 93 13.04 0.41 -4.02
CA ASP A 93 13.39 -0.69 -3.13
C ASP A 93 12.18 -1.18 -2.30
N ALA A 94 11.28 -1.94 -2.94
CA ALA A 94 10.13 -2.55 -2.26
C ALA A 94 10.53 -3.47 -1.10
N LYS A 95 11.68 -4.15 -1.21
CA LYS A 95 12.17 -5.03 -0.14
C LYS A 95 12.42 -4.22 1.13
N LYS A 96 13.12 -3.09 1.01
CA LYS A 96 13.39 -2.19 2.15
C LYS A 96 12.10 -1.64 2.74
N VAL A 97 11.16 -1.19 1.91
CA VAL A 97 9.87 -0.66 2.39
C VAL A 97 9.09 -1.72 3.16
N ILE A 98 9.00 -2.95 2.64
CA ILE A 98 8.31 -4.04 3.34
C ILE A 98 9.08 -4.46 4.60
N ASP A 99 10.42 -4.41 4.61
CA ASP A 99 11.22 -4.63 5.83
C ASP A 99 10.94 -3.57 6.91
N GLU A 100 10.78 -2.30 6.52
CA GLU A 100 10.40 -1.21 7.43
C GLU A 100 8.96 -1.36 7.94
N LEU A 101 8.03 -1.76 7.08
CA LEU A 101 6.62 -1.97 7.43
C LEU A 101 6.46 -3.03 8.53
N ILE A 102 7.11 -4.18 8.38
CA ILE A 102 6.99 -5.29 9.35
C ILE A 102 7.82 -5.07 10.63
N ALA A 103 8.62 -4.00 10.69
CA ALA A 103 9.41 -3.63 11.86
C ALA A 103 8.68 -2.65 12.80
N LEU A 104 7.51 -2.15 12.39
CA LEU A 104 6.58 -1.40 13.22
C LEU A 104 5.96 -2.30 14.30
#